data_AF-A0A3L6JQT9-F1
#
_entry.id   AF-A0A3L6JQT9-F1
#
_cell.length_a   1.000
_cell.length_b   1.000
_cell.length_c   1.000
_cell.angle_alpha   90.00
_cell.angle_beta   90.00
_cell.angle_gamma   90.00
#
_symmetry.space_group_name_H-M   'P 1'
#
loop_
_entity.id
_entity.type
_entity.pdbx_description
1 polymer ?
#
loop_
_entity_poly.entity_id
_entity_poly.type
_entity_poly.pdbx_seq_one_letter_code
_entity_poly.pdbx_strand_id
1 'polypeptide(L)'
;MRTTVYASIVVAVVLASGILMTSILIPGGNTTTTTSTTTNTTTPGQGHGALAVQYLESRRNDVLFYWMCNSTFVNGNLTEYYRLSSPNAFVDGVFLRRGAMNTINVLFAPYDLNITGQGTISEADWTLLSGSLINDSIGPMDDALSHPEYFPSTWPIDFFVDIYFNDNTFFYLGYTKSDGFAFIQNGTWSGGYGPNGWPEITGFIGSGYWLIEGGHLHDALVDMYTTITQSVQYPGP
;
A
#
# COMPACT_ATOMS: atom_id res chain seq x y z
N MET A 1 -15.16 -17.88 -48.02
CA MET A 1 -14.53 -18.37 -46.77
C MET A 1 -13.04 -18.51 -46.98
N ARG A 2 -12.24 -17.64 -46.35
CA ARG A 2 -10.97 -17.97 -45.66
C ARG A 2 -10.41 -16.66 -45.06
N THR A 3 -10.23 -16.74 -43.75
CA THR A 3 -9.50 -15.88 -42.81
C THR A 3 -8.11 -15.47 -43.28
N THR A 4 -7.70 -14.22 -43.01
CA THR A 4 -6.59 -13.85 -42.09
C THR A 4 -6.24 -12.36 -42.19
N VAL A 5 -6.51 -11.58 -41.13
CA VAL A 5 -5.68 -10.42 -40.76
C VAL A 5 -5.61 -10.38 -39.23
N TYR A 6 -4.68 -11.12 -38.64
CA TYR A 6 -4.25 -10.95 -37.25
C TYR A 6 -2.75 -11.30 -37.19
N ALA A 7 -1.89 -10.31 -37.42
CA ALA A 7 -0.45 -10.47 -37.20
C ALA A 7 0.33 -9.16 -37.01
N SER A 8 -0.33 -7.99 -36.88
CA SER A 8 0.38 -6.69 -36.89
C SER A 8 0.20 -5.83 -35.64
N ILE A 9 -0.41 -6.34 -34.56
CA ILE A 9 -0.52 -5.58 -33.28
C ILE A 9 0.26 -6.26 -32.11
N VAL A 10 0.72 -7.50 -32.27
CA VAL A 10 1.36 -8.23 -31.15
C VAL A 10 2.86 -7.93 -30.99
N VAL A 11 3.52 -7.26 -31.94
CA VAL A 11 4.98 -7.02 -31.88
C VAL A 11 5.37 -5.62 -31.36
N ALA A 12 4.41 -4.72 -31.13
CA ALA A 12 4.70 -3.39 -30.57
C ALA A 12 4.56 -3.29 -29.03
N VAL A 13 3.91 -4.26 -28.37
CA VAL A 13 3.70 -4.23 -26.90
C VAL A 13 4.81 -4.94 -26.13
N VAL A 14 5.52 -5.90 -26.75
CA VAL A 14 6.62 -6.64 -26.10
C VAL A 14 7.90 -5.79 -26.00
N LEU A 15 8.11 -4.81 -26.89
CA LEU A 15 9.29 -3.93 -26.84
C LEU A 15 9.12 -2.74 -25.87
N ALA A 16 7.89 -2.33 -25.56
CA ALA A 16 7.63 -1.30 -24.54
C ALA A 16 7.66 -1.88 -23.11
N SER A 17 7.27 -3.15 -22.93
CA SER A 17 7.33 -3.83 -21.63
C SER A 17 8.73 -4.42 -21.32
N GLY A 18 9.56 -4.66 -22.34
CA GLY A 18 10.94 -5.15 -22.16
C GLY A 18 11.96 -4.13 -21.65
N ILE A 19 11.64 -2.82 -21.65
CA ILE A 19 12.56 -1.75 -21.22
C ILE A 19 12.24 -1.23 -19.80
N LEU A 20 11.13 -1.64 -19.19
CA LEU A 20 10.73 -1.24 -17.83
C LEU A 20 11.06 -2.28 -16.73
N MET A 21 11.72 -3.38 -17.08
CA MET A 21 12.21 -4.36 -16.09
C MET A 21 13.55 -3.97 -15.45
N THR A 22 14.19 -2.88 -15.89
CA THR A 22 15.53 -2.47 -15.39
C THR A 22 15.52 -1.31 -14.39
N SER A 23 14.36 -0.83 -13.94
CA SER A 23 14.27 0.28 -12.96
C SER A 23 13.40 0.00 -11.72
N ILE A 24 12.85 -1.21 -11.55
CA ILE A 24 12.07 -1.63 -10.36
C ILE A 24 12.97 -2.40 -9.37
N LEU A 25 14.24 -2.01 -9.32
CA LEU A 25 15.10 -2.38 -8.22
C LEU A 25 15.13 -1.15 -7.33
N ILE A 26 14.67 -1.30 -6.09
CA ILE A 26 15.27 -0.53 -4.99
C ILE A 26 16.79 -0.69 -5.21
N PRO A 27 17.57 0.39 -5.43
CA PRO A 27 18.97 0.23 -5.79
C PRO A 27 19.73 -0.53 -4.70
N GLY A 28 19.97 -1.82 -4.94
CA GLY A 28 20.71 -2.72 -4.05
C GLY A 28 19.91 -3.96 -3.64
N GLY A 29 20.38 -5.15 -4.04
CA GLY A 29 19.98 -6.39 -3.36
C GLY A 29 19.74 -7.62 -4.24
N ASN A 30 20.62 -7.94 -5.18
CA ASN A 30 20.73 -9.34 -5.62
C ASN A 30 21.65 -10.08 -4.64
N THR A 31 21.08 -10.67 -3.59
CA THR A 31 21.82 -11.57 -2.71
C THR A 31 20.95 -12.74 -2.28
N THR A 32 21.29 -13.90 -2.80
CA THR A 32 20.89 -15.22 -2.31
C THR A 32 21.04 -15.30 -0.79
N THR A 33 20.00 -15.75 -0.11
CA THR A 33 19.95 -15.91 1.35
C THR A 33 20.94 -16.98 1.81
N THR A 34 22.00 -16.56 2.49
CA THR A 34 22.78 -17.42 3.39
C THR A 34 22.86 -16.72 4.73
N THR A 35 22.28 -17.34 5.76
CA THR A 35 22.31 -16.87 7.14
C THR A 35 23.76 -16.82 7.61
N SER A 36 24.34 -15.63 7.69
CA SER A 36 25.60 -15.37 8.38
C SER A 36 25.46 -14.07 9.15
N THR A 37 25.63 -14.19 10.47
CA THR A 37 25.68 -13.06 11.41
C THR A 37 26.93 -12.23 11.13
N THR A 38 26.77 -11.17 10.36
CA THR A 38 27.74 -10.08 10.26
C THR A 38 27.05 -8.78 10.66
N THR A 39 27.57 -8.15 11.72
CA THR A 39 27.21 -6.79 12.14
C THR A 39 27.65 -5.79 11.07
N ASN A 40 26.77 -5.50 10.11
CA ASN A 40 26.89 -4.29 9.31
C ASN A 40 26.12 -3.19 10.01
N THR A 41 26.84 -2.27 10.64
CA THR A 41 26.29 -0.96 11.01
C THR A 41 25.87 -0.26 9.72
N THR A 42 24.56 -0.19 9.46
CA THR A 42 24.02 0.62 8.38
C THR A 42 24.41 2.07 8.63
N THR A 43 25.04 2.70 7.64
CA THR A 43 25.28 4.14 7.68
C THR A 43 23.93 4.84 7.57
N PRO A 44 23.67 5.94 8.29
CA PRO A 44 22.43 6.71 8.12
C PRO A 44 22.17 6.99 6.63
N GLY A 45 21.01 6.55 6.13
CA GLY A 45 20.60 6.72 4.73
C GLY A 45 20.86 5.55 3.77
N GLN A 46 21.27 4.36 4.24
CA GLN A 46 21.47 3.18 3.38
C GLN A 46 20.61 1.94 3.71
N GLY A 47 19.74 1.99 4.71
CA GLY A 47 18.80 0.90 5.01
C GLY A 47 17.66 0.81 3.98
N HIS A 48 16.95 -0.31 3.95
CA HIS A 48 15.85 -0.53 3.01
C HIS A 48 14.69 0.45 3.23
N GLY A 49 14.49 0.93 4.46
CA GLY A 49 13.56 2.03 4.75
C GLY A 49 13.88 3.31 3.98
N ALA A 50 15.14 3.78 4.07
CA ALA A 50 15.59 4.97 3.34
C ALA A 50 15.54 4.80 1.82
N LEU A 51 15.84 3.60 1.32
CA LEU A 51 15.75 3.32 -0.12
C LEU A 51 14.29 3.24 -0.60
N ALA A 52 13.37 2.72 0.23
CA ALA A 52 11.94 2.74 -0.04
C ALA A 52 11.42 4.18 -0.15
N VAL A 53 11.86 5.08 0.73
CA VAL A 53 11.55 6.51 0.63
C VAL A 53 12.01 7.10 -0.70
N GLN A 54 13.27 6.87 -1.08
CA GLN A 54 13.79 7.38 -2.36
C GLN A 54 12.97 6.88 -3.56
N TYR A 55 12.63 5.58 -3.55
CA TYR A 55 11.79 4.99 -4.59
C TYR A 55 10.40 5.63 -4.65
N LEU A 56 9.71 5.71 -3.51
CA LEU A 56 8.35 6.24 -3.44
C LEU A 56 8.29 7.74 -3.78
N GLU A 57 9.27 8.53 -3.34
CA GLU A 57 9.38 9.95 -3.71
C GLU A 57 9.63 10.13 -5.21
N SER A 58 10.51 9.32 -5.80
CA SER A 58 10.78 9.38 -7.25
C SER A 58 9.54 9.07 -8.11
N ARG A 59 8.59 8.32 -7.54
CA ARG A 59 7.36 7.86 -8.19
C ARG A 59 6.10 8.52 -7.67
N ARG A 60 6.21 9.55 -6.83
CA ARG A 60 5.06 10.21 -6.19
C ARG A 60 3.99 10.67 -7.20
N ASN A 61 4.43 11.06 -8.41
CA ASN A 61 3.53 11.49 -9.48
C ASN A 61 2.88 10.34 -10.26
N ASP A 62 3.40 9.13 -10.14
CA ASP A 62 2.87 7.94 -10.81
C ASP A 62 1.84 7.19 -9.95
N VAL A 63 1.66 7.60 -8.68
CA VAL A 63 0.68 7.02 -7.77
C VAL A 63 -0.73 7.27 -8.28
N LEU A 64 -1.48 6.19 -8.51
CA LEU A 64 -2.90 6.24 -8.85
C LEU A 64 -3.77 6.29 -7.59
N PHE A 65 -3.50 5.39 -6.65
CA PHE A 65 -4.22 5.32 -5.38
C PHE A 65 -3.46 4.52 -4.32
N TYR A 66 -3.82 4.76 -3.07
CA TYR A 66 -3.48 3.94 -1.92
C TYR A 66 -4.68 3.06 -1.58
N TRP A 67 -4.44 1.78 -1.31
CA TRP A 67 -5.42 0.85 -0.77
C TRP A 67 -4.97 0.44 0.60
N MET A 68 -5.81 0.69 1.59
CA MET A 68 -5.55 0.33 2.98
C MET A 68 -6.64 -0.61 3.43
N CYS A 69 -6.29 -1.68 4.12
CA CYS A 69 -7.30 -2.52 4.76
C CYS A 69 -6.83 -2.89 6.15
N ASN A 70 -7.84 -3.17 6.98
CA ASN A 70 -7.71 -3.61 8.35
C ASN A 70 -6.79 -2.75 9.22
N SER A 71 -7.41 -1.83 9.96
CA SER A 71 -6.76 -1.24 11.11
C SER A 71 -7.76 -1.10 12.23
N THR A 72 -7.47 -1.80 13.32
CA THR A 72 -8.07 -1.64 14.64
C THR A 72 -8.10 -0.17 15.12
N PHE A 73 -7.34 0.74 14.49
CA PHE A 73 -7.31 2.17 14.82
C PHE A 73 -8.30 3.05 14.05
N VAL A 74 -8.78 2.65 12.85
CA VAL A 74 -9.79 3.44 12.07
C VAL A 74 -11.21 3.08 12.40
N ASN A 75 -11.40 1.84 12.82
CA ASN A 75 -12.58 1.15 12.34
C ASN A 75 -13.78 1.30 13.27
N GLY A 76 -13.58 1.60 14.55
CA GLY A 76 -14.67 1.66 15.53
C GLY A 76 -15.77 2.65 15.15
N ASN A 77 -15.42 3.93 15.02
CA ASN A 77 -16.41 5.01 14.89
C ASN A 77 -17.19 4.97 13.56
N LEU A 78 -16.48 4.77 12.44
CA LEU A 78 -17.13 4.67 11.12
C LEU A 78 -18.00 3.41 11.03
N THR A 79 -17.51 2.26 11.54
CA THR A 79 -18.31 1.04 11.58
C THR A 79 -19.54 1.19 12.47
N GLU A 80 -19.38 1.71 13.69
CA GLU A 80 -20.49 1.94 14.62
C GLU A 80 -21.57 2.83 13.99
N TYR A 81 -21.14 3.90 13.33
CA TYR A 81 -22.06 4.80 12.64
C TYR A 81 -22.85 4.07 11.54
N TYR A 82 -22.18 3.35 10.63
CA TYR A 82 -22.89 2.67 9.54
C TYR A 82 -23.76 1.51 10.04
N ARG A 83 -23.40 0.90 11.19
CA ARG A 83 -24.21 -0.11 11.88
C ARG A 83 -25.57 0.39 12.36
N LEU A 84 -25.77 1.70 12.50
CA LEU A 84 -27.08 2.27 12.82
C LEU A 84 -28.10 2.02 11.70
N SER A 85 -27.65 2.00 10.44
CA SER A 85 -28.51 1.76 9.26
C SER A 85 -28.39 0.33 8.71
N SER A 86 -27.23 -0.29 8.86
CA SER A 86 -26.95 -1.66 8.42
C SER A 86 -26.19 -2.42 9.51
N PRO A 87 -26.88 -3.17 10.39
CA PRO A 87 -26.31 -3.75 11.62
C PRO A 87 -25.08 -4.65 11.43
N ASN A 88 -24.90 -5.19 10.22
CA ASN A 88 -23.79 -6.08 9.89
C ASN A 88 -22.64 -5.36 9.16
N ALA A 89 -22.76 -4.06 8.89
CA ALA A 89 -21.73 -3.29 8.21
C ALA A 89 -20.45 -3.21 9.05
N PHE A 90 -19.30 -3.29 8.40
CA PHE A 90 -18.00 -2.93 8.96
C PHE A 90 -17.08 -2.42 7.85
N VAL A 91 -16.16 -1.50 8.16
CA VAL A 91 -15.17 -1.04 7.17
C VAL A 91 -14.25 -2.19 6.83
N ASP A 92 -14.09 -2.44 5.55
CA ASP A 92 -13.20 -3.46 5.03
C ASP A 92 -11.91 -2.84 4.49
N GLY A 93 -12.07 -1.81 3.65
CA GLY A 93 -10.94 -1.13 3.02
C GLY A 93 -11.21 0.35 2.80
N VAL A 94 -10.12 1.10 2.63
CA VAL A 94 -10.11 2.52 2.32
C VAL A 94 -9.25 2.74 1.08
N PHE A 95 -9.84 3.34 0.06
CA PHE A 95 -9.14 3.85 -1.11
C PHE A 95 -8.87 5.33 -0.96
N LEU A 96 -7.62 5.74 -1.15
CA LEU A 96 -7.27 7.14 -1.34
C LEU A 96 -6.79 7.33 -2.77
N ARG A 97 -7.59 7.98 -3.61
CA ARG A 97 -7.34 8.12 -5.06
C ARG A 97 -6.95 9.55 -5.44
N ARG A 98 -5.92 9.67 -6.29
CA ARG A 98 -5.52 10.95 -6.87
C ARG A 98 -6.40 11.31 -8.07
N GLY A 99 -6.78 12.58 -8.19
CA GLY A 99 -7.63 13.04 -9.29
C GLY A 99 -7.69 14.56 -9.40
N ALA A 100 -8.67 15.07 -10.16
CA ALA A 100 -8.96 16.51 -10.19
C ALA A 100 -9.35 17.05 -8.80
N MET A 101 -9.99 16.18 -8.00
CA MET A 101 -10.05 16.28 -6.55
C MET A 101 -9.59 14.94 -5.99
N ASN A 102 -8.79 14.95 -4.93
CA ASN A 102 -8.36 13.73 -4.25
C ASN A 102 -9.52 13.19 -3.43
N THR A 103 -9.81 11.90 -3.54
CA THR A 103 -11.00 11.28 -2.93
C THR A 103 -10.61 10.16 -1.98
N ILE A 104 -11.34 10.06 -0.88
CA ILE A 104 -11.36 8.91 0.01
C ILE A 104 -12.64 8.12 -0.27
N ASN A 105 -12.53 6.80 -0.47
CA ASN A 105 -13.66 5.90 -0.53
C ASN A 105 -13.48 4.80 0.51
N VAL A 106 -14.43 4.69 1.42
CA VAL A 106 -14.47 3.66 2.47
C VAL A 106 -15.43 2.57 2.01
N LEU A 107 -14.92 1.36 1.80
CA LEU A 107 -15.71 0.18 1.48
C LEU A 107 -16.20 -0.49 2.75
N PHE A 108 -17.49 -0.85 2.77
CA PHE A 108 -18.08 -1.61 3.84
C PHE A 108 -18.40 -3.03 3.40
N ALA A 109 -18.12 -4.01 4.26
CA ALA A 109 -18.63 -5.36 4.15
C ALA A 109 -19.91 -5.51 5.00
N PRO A 110 -20.89 -6.33 4.58
CA PRO A 110 -20.88 -7.15 3.38
C PRO A 110 -21.08 -6.30 2.11
N TYR A 111 -20.29 -6.59 1.06
CA TYR A 111 -20.17 -5.72 -0.14
C TYR A 111 -21.43 -5.69 -1.02
N ASP A 112 -22.31 -6.67 -0.87
CA ASP A 112 -23.56 -6.81 -1.62
C ASP A 112 -24.55 -5.68 -1.35
N LEU A 113 -24.38 -4.95 -0.23
CA LEU A 113 -25.21 -3.80 0.13
C LEU A 113 -24.78 -2.51 -0.60
N ASN A 114 -23.67 -2.52 -1.34
CA ASN A 114 -23.12 -1.35 -2.06
C ASN A 114 -23.00 -0.09 -1.18
N ILE A 115 -22.60 -0.28 0.07
CA ILE A 115 -22.41 0.80 1.05
C ILE A 115 -20.98 1.33 0.88
N THR A 116 -20.87 2.59 0.47
CA THR A 116 -19.57 3.29 0.38
C THR A 116 -19.64 4.65 1.05
N GLY A 117 -18.72 4.92 1.97
CA GLY A 117 -18.49 6.26 2.49
C GLY A 117 -17.55 7.01 1.57
N GLN A 118 -17.85 8.28 1.25
CA GLN A 118 -17.01 9.09 0.36
C GLN A 118 -16.59 10.39 1.04
N GLY A 119 -15.38 10.83 0.74
CA GLY A 119 -14.80 12.09 1.20
C GLY A 119 -13.87 12.68 0.15
N THR A 120 -13.56 13.96 0.30
CA THR A 120 -12.58 14.66 -0.54
C THR A 120 -11.53 15.30 0.33
N ILE A 121 -10.27 15.26 -0.09
CA ILE A 121 -9.16 15.93 0.60
C ILE A 121 -8.45 16.90 -0.32
N SER A 122 -7.75 17.87 0.26
CA SER A 122 -6.94 18.81 -0.51
C SER A 122 -5.66 18.16 -1.05
N GLU A 123 -4.97 18.82 -1.98
CA GLU A 123 -3.63 18.38 -2.42
C GLU A 123 -2.59 18.46 -1.27
N ALA A 124 -2.77 19.41 -0.35
CA ALA A 124 -1.93 19.55 0.83
C ALA A 124 -2.10 18.35 1.77
N ASP A 125 -3.34 17.95 2.05
CA ASP A 125 -3.63 16.77 2.88
C ASP A 125 -3.11 15.49 2.21
N TRP A 126 -3.32 15.33 0.90
CA TRP A 126 -2.76 14.20 0.15
C TRP A 126 -1.23 14.14 0.29
N THR A 127 -0.57 15.28 0.11
CA THR A 127 0.90 15.41 0.21
C THR A 127 1.40 15.09 1.61
N LEU A 128 0.66 15.50 2.63
CA LEU A 128 0.99 15.24 4.03
C LEU A 128 0.79 13.77 4.38
N LEU A 129 -0.33 13.16 3.99
CA LEU A 129 -0.60 11.74 4.23
C LEU A 129 0.42 10.84 3.55
N SER A 130 0.71 11.11 2.28
CA SER A 130 1.73 10.43 1.51
C SER A 130 3.12 10.65 2.11
N GLY A 131 3.44 11.90 2.48
CA GLY A 131 4.74 12.28 3.02
C GLY A 131 5.01 11.69 4.41
N SER A 132 4.03 11.71 5.31
CA SER A 132 4.18 11.26 6.69
C SER A 132 4.40 9.74 6.77
N LEU A 133 3.57 8.97 6.06
CA LEU A 133 3.68 7.51 6.03
C LEU A 133 5.01 7.03 5.42
N ILE A 134 5.57 7.80 4.49
CA ILE A 134 6.78 7.43 3.76
C ILE A 134 8.02 7.97 4.48
N ASN A 135 8.14 9.29 4.60
CA ASN A 135 9.34 9.97 5.08
C ASN A 135 9.51 9.88 6.58
N ASP A 136 8.43 10.09 7.34
CA ASP A 136 8.50 10.17 8.81
C ASP A 136 8.37 8.79 9.45
N SER A 137 7.75 7.83 8.75
CA SER A 137 7.61 6.44 9.24
C SER A 137 8.62 5.46 8.63
N ILE A 138 8.55 5.15 7.34
CA ILE A 138 9.38 4.06 6.75
C ILE A 138 10.86 4.45 6.70
N GLY A 139 11.16 5.71 6.34
CA GLY A 139 12.52 6.19 6.13
C GLY A 139 13.50 5.96 7.29
N PRO A 140 13.11 6.27 8.54
CA PRO A 140 13.95 6.08 9.72
C PRO A 140 14.08 4.63 10.21
N MET A 141 13.30 3.68 9.69
CA MET A 141 13.32 2.31 10.19
C MET A 141 14.61 1.58 9.81
N ASP A 142 15.20 0.90 10.78
CA ASP A 142 16.35 0.03 10.59
C ASP A 142 15.96 -1.31 9.98
N ASP A 143 16.89 -1.94 9.24
CA ASP A 143 16.71 -3.28 8.72
C ASP A 143 16.65 -4.30 9.87
N ALA A 144 15.67 -5.21 9.83
CA ALA A 144 15.57 -6.28 10.80
C ALA A 144 16.62 -7.37 10.52
N LEU A 145 17.46 -7.66 11.52
CA LEU A 145 18.45 -8.75 11.44
C LEU A 145 17.83 -10.14 11.65
N SER A 146 16.65 -10.18 12.24
CA SER A 146 15.83 -11.37 12.47
C SER A 146 14.38 -10.98 12.34
N HIS A 147 13.56 -11.85 11.76
CA HIS A 147 12.15 -11.60 11.54
C HIS A 147 11.36 -12.90 11.66
N PRO A 148 10.03 -12.84 11.83
CA PRO A 148 9.17 -14.02 11.72
C PRO A 148 9.36 -14.72 10.37
N GLU A 149 9.27 -16.05 10.34
CA GLU A 149 9.36 -16.81 9.08
C GLU A 149 8.18 -16.54 8.13
N TYR A 150 7.05 -16.10 8.69
CA TYR A 150 5.82 -15.82 7.95
C TYR A 150 5.31 -14.43 8.30
N PHE A 151 5.01 -13.62 7.28
CA PHE A 151 4.27 -12.38 7.45
C PHE A 151 2.79 -12.58 7.05
N PRO A 152 1.84 -12.06 7.83
CA PRO A 152 2.00 -11.63 9.21
C PRO A 152 2.03 -12.85 10.15
N SER A 153 2.82 -12.81 11.23
CA SER A 153 2.82 -13.92 12.20
C SER A 153 1.51 -13.99 12.99
N THR A 154 0.79 -12.88 13.05
CA THR A 154 -0.54 -12.79 13.67
C THR A 154 -1.53 -12.18 12.69
N TRP A 155 -2.71 -12.81 12.57
CA TRP A 155 -3.84 -12.26 11.84
C TRP A 155 -4.93 -11.87 12.85
N PRO A 156 -5.59 -10.72 12.71
CA PRO A 156 -5.41 -9.73 11.64
C PRO A 156 -4.12 -8.90 11.77
N ILE A 157 -3.61 -8.42 10.62
CA ILE A 157 -2.58 -7.37 10.56
C ILE A 157 -3.14 -6.10 11.21
N ASP A 158 -2.30 -5.36 11.96
CA ASP A 158 -2.71 -4.09 12.57
C ASP A 158 -2.85 -2.97 11.53
N PHE A 159 -2.03 -3.00 10.48
CA PHE A 159 -2.13 -2.10 9.34
C PHE A 159 -1.46 -2.68 8.10
N PHE A 160 -2.09 -2.51 6.93
CA PHE A 160 -1.34 -2.54 5.68
C PHE A 160 -1.82 -1.48 4.70
N VAL A 161 -0.91 -1.09 3.81
CA VAL A 161 -1.15 -0.20 2.69
C VAL A 161 -0.45 -0.73 1.44
N ASP A 162 -1.19 -0.71 0.34
CA ASP A 162 -0.65 -0.90 -0.99
C ASP A 162 -0.71 0.43 -1.75
N ILE A 163 0.39 0.78 -2.41
CA ILE A 163 0.50 1.97 -3.26
C ILE A 163 0.56 1.49 -4.71
N TYR A 164 -0.47 1.82 -5.48
CA TYR A 164 -0.60 1.37 -6.87
C TYR A 164 -0.19 2.47 -7.84
N PHE A 165 0.62 2.09 -8.83
CA PHE A 165 1.16 3.04 -9.81
C PHE A 165 0.65 2.80 -11.23
N ASN A 166 0.81 3.82 -12.08
CA ASN A 166 0.35 3.85 -13.48
C ASN A 166 1.07 2.88 -14.44
N ASP A 167 2.17 2.25 -14.02
CA ASP A 167 2.97 1.30 -14.79
C ASP A 167 2.68 -0.17 -14.43
N ASN A 168 1.56 -0.43 -13.76
CA ASN A 168 1.15 -1.75 -13.28
C ASN A 168 2.07 -2.36 -12.21
N THR A 169 2.86 -1.53 -11.52
CA THR A 169 3.56 -1.93 -10.29
C THR A 169 2.81 -1.48 -9.04
N PHE A 170 3.13 -2.09 -7.91
CA PHE A 170 2.68 -1.61 -6.60
C PHE A 170 3.78 -1.78 -5.54
N PHE A 171 3.63 -1.03 -4.44
CA PHE A 171 4.46 -1.13 -3.24
C PHE A 171 3.57 -1.52 -2.06
N TYR A 172 3.96 -2.56 -1.34
CA TYR A 172 3.33 -3.08 -0.14
C TYR A 172 4.06 -2.56 1.11
N LEU A 173 3.30 -2.12 2.11
CA LEU A 173 3.75 -2.00 3.50
C LEU A 173 2.74 -2.69 4.41
N GLY A 174 3.20 -3.64 5.22
CA GLY A 174 2.41 -4.27 6.27
C GLY A 174 3.08 -4.10 7.63
N TYR A 175 2.27 -3.96 8.68
CA TYR A 175 2.74 -3.78 10.04
C TYR A 175 1.90 -4.56 11.04
N THR A 176 2.59 -5.21 11.96
CA THR A 176 1.98 -5.89 13.10
C THR A 176 2.66 -5.45 14.38
N LYS A 177 1.91 -4.80 15.27
CA LYS A 177 2.37 -4.27 16.56
C LYS A 177 2.88 -5.36 17.49
N SER A 178 2.27 -6.55 17.48
CA SER A 178 2.73 -7.68 18.31
C SER A 178 4.15 -8.11 17.96
N ASP A 179 4.49 -7.97 16.67
CA ASP A 179 5.75 -8.47 16.13
C ASP A 179 6.81 -7.36 16.22
N GLY A 180 6.41 -6.09 16.24
CA GLY A 180 7.31 -4.94 16.28
C GLY A 180 8.06 -4.71 14.97
N PHE A 181 7.57 -5.30 13.89
CA PHE A 181 8.18 -5.24 12.56
C PHE A 181 7.22 -4.68 11.53
N ALA A 182 7.80 -4.02 10.53
CA ALA A 182 7.14 -3.69 9.27
C ALA A 182 7.74 -4.54 8.15
N PHE A 183 6.93 -4.91 7.17
CA PHE A 183 7.34 -5.63 5.97
C PHE A 183 7.05 -4.78 4.75
N ILE A 184 8.05 -4.59 3.89
CA ILE A 184 7.91 -3.85 2.64
C ILE A 184 8.24 -4.74 1.44
N GLN A 185 7.47 -4.60 0.37
CA GLN A 185 7.71 -5.39 -0.84
C GLN A 185 7.15 -4.71 -2.09
N ASN A 186 7.86 -4.82 -3.21
CA ASN A 186 7.34 -4.41 -4.51
C ASN A 186 6.63 -5.58 -5.20
N GLY A 187 5.70 -5.25 -6.09
CA GLY A 187 5.05 -6.24 -6.94
C GLY A 187 4.41 -5.64 -8.18
N THR A 188 3.57 -6.44 -8.80
CA THR A 188 2.79 -6.12 -10.00
C THR A 188 1.31 -6.33 -9.76
N TRP A 189 0.48 -5.56 -10.44
CA TRP A 189 -0.97 -5.68 -10.41
C TRP A 189 -1.55 -5.58 -11.82
N SER A 190 -2.79 -6.02 -12.00
CA SER A 190 -3.39 -6.15 -13.34
C SER A 190 -3.78 -4.83 -14.00
N GLY A 191 -3.73 -3.71 -13.26
CA GLY A 191 -4.33 -2.43 -13.67
C GLY A 191 -5.85 -2.39 -13.48
N GLY A 192 -6.44 -3.48 -12.96
CA GLY A 192 -7.88 -3.63 -12.75
C GLY A 192 -8.23 -4.05 -11.33
N TYR A 193 -9.52 -4.29 -11.14
CA TYR A 193 -10.11 -4.71 -9.88
C TYR A 193 -10.78 -6.07 -10.05
N GLY A 194 -10.68 -6.92 -9.04
CA GLY A 194 -11.43 -8.17 -8.95
C GLY A 194 -12.92 -7.95 -8.70
N PRO A 195 -13.72 -9.03 -8.65
CA PRO A 195 -15.19 -8.96 -8.56
C PRO A 195 -15.73 -8.18 -7.34
N ASN A 196 -14.98 -8.14 -6.24
CA ASN A 196 -15.36 -7.43 -5.01
C ASN A 196 -14.74 -6.02 -4.91
N GLY A 197 -14.15 -5.52 -5.99
CA GLY A 197 -13.53 -4.19 -6.04
C GLY A 197 -12.10 -4.13 -5.52
N TRP A 198 -11.51 -5.24 -5.11
CA TRP A 198 -10.12 -5.29 -4.62
C TRP A 198 -9.14 -5.18 -5.80
N PRO A 199 -8.05 -4.40 -5.71
CA PRO A 199 -7.02 -4.42 -6.74
C PRO A 199 -6.46 -5.84 -6.93
N GLU A 200 -6.25 -6.26 -8.18
CA GLU A 200 -5.79 -7.62 -8.47
C GLU A 200 -4.27 -7.66 -8.59
N ILE A 201 -3.61 -8.17 -7.55
CA ILE A 201 -2.16 -8.40 -7.52
C ILE A 201 -1.80 -9.60 -8.40
N THR A 202 -0.88 -9.42 -9.34
CA THR A 202 -0.46 -10.44 -10.31
C THR A 202 0.85 -11.13 -9.91
N GLY A 203 1.62 -10.54 -8.99
CA GLY A 203 2.83 -11.17 -8.47
C GLY A 203 3.65 -10.24 -7.60
N PHE A 204 4.46 -10.85 -6.72
CA PHE A 204 5.42 -10.15 -5.87
C PHE A 204 6.82 -10.25 -6.45
N ILE A 205 7.60 -9.18 -6.31
CA ILE A 205 8.98 -9.11 -6.78
C ILE A 205 9.91 -9.38 -5.59
N GLY A 206 10.78 -10.38 -5.73
CA GLY A 206 11.75 -10.76 -4.70
C GLY A 206 11.09 -11.28 -3.41
N SER A 207 11.84 -11.26 -2.31
CA SER A 207 11.39 -11.73 -0.98
C SER A 207 10.86 -10.62 -0.07
N GLY A 208 10.92 -9.35 -0.50
CA GLY A 208 10.66 -8.19 0.36
C GLY A 208 11.73 -7.98 1.43
N TYR A 209 11.50 -7.01 2.31
CA TYR A 209 12.39 -6.63 3.40
C TYR A 209 11.63 -6.40 4.69
N TRP A 210 12.27 -6.79 5.79
CA TRP A 210 11.76 -6.58 7.14
C TRP A 210 12.47 -5.41 7.80
N LEU A 211 11.70 -4.54 8.42
CA LEU A 211 12.15 -3.34 9.09
C LEU A 211 11.72 -3.38 10.56
N ILE A 212 12.52 -2.81 11.44
CA ILE A 212 12.17 -2.64 12.86
C ILE A 212 11.26 -1.42 12.96
N GLU A 213 10.00 -1.60 13.39
CA GLU A 213 9.02 -0.51 13.38
C GLU A 213 9.33 0.57 14.42
N GLY A 214 9.83 0.20 15.61
CA GLY A 214 10.42 1.16 16.56
C GLY A 214 9.51 2.28 17.07
N GLY A 215 8.19 2.21 16.86
CA GLY A 215 7.22 3.28 17.11
C GLY A 215 7.06 4.29 15.97
N HIS A 216 7.75 4.12 14.84
CA HIS A 216 7.77 5.06 13.72
C HIS A 216 6.42 5.18 12.97
N LEU A 217 5.55 4.18 13.04
CA LEU A 217 4.25 4.22 12.35
C LEU A 217 3.15 4.86 13.19
N HIS A 218 3.31 4.97 14.51
CA HIS A 218 2.19 5.36 15.38
C HIS A 218 1.56 6.71 15.01
N ASP A 219 2.37 7.77 14.96
CA ASP A 219 1.88 9.13 14.75
C ASP A 219 1.31 9.31 13.33
N ALA A 220 2.01 8.80 12.31
CA ALA A 220 1.55 8.86 10.92
C ALA A 220 0.21 8.14 10.72
N LEU A 221 0.03 7.00 11.38
CA LEU A 221 -1.24 6.28 11.36
C LEU A 221 -2.35 7.10 12.05
N VAL A 222 -2.08 7.70 13.21
CA VAL A 222 -3.05 8.57 13.90
C VAL A 222 -3.50 9.74 13.02
N ASP A 223 -2.56 10.43 12.36
CA ASP A 223 -2.85 11.55 11.48
C ASP A 223 -3.66 11.13 10.25
N MET A 224 -3.28 10.00 9.64
CA MET A 224 -4.01 9.44 8.50
C MET A 224 -5.45 9.08 8.84
N TYR A 225 -5.65 8.44 9.98
CA TYR A 225 -6.97 8.02 10.42
C TYR A 225 -7.84 9.18 10.86
N THR A 226 -7.26 10.19 11.50
CA THR A 226 -7.96 11.44 11.82
C THR A 226 -8.44 12.12 10.55
N THR A 227 -7.57 12.24 9.54
CA THR A 227 -7.91 12.84 8.25
C THR A 227 -9.04 12.09 7.55
N ILE A 228 -8.98 10.76 7.50
CA ILE A 228 -10.04 9.93 6.91
C ILE A 228 -11.37 10.16 7.64
N THR A 229 -11.36 10.06 8.97
CA THR A 229 -12.57 10.16 9.80
C THR A 229 -13.25 11.52 9.67
N GLN A 230 -12.48 12.60 9.52
CA GLN A 230 -12.99 13.96 9.38
C GLN A 230 -13.45 14.29 7.95
N SER A 231 -12.86 13.65 6.95
CA SER A 231 -13.11 13.95 5.53
C SER A 231 -14.23 13.12 4.93
N VAL A 232 -14.46 11.91 5.43
CA VAL A 232 -15.55 11.05 4.96
C VAL A 232 -16.86 11.56 5.51
N GLN A 233 -17.80 11.83 4.61
CA GLN A 233 -19.13 12.28 5.00
C GLN A 233 -19.90 11.14 5.66
N TYR A 234 -20.43 11.44 6.84
CA TYR A 234 -21.48 10.66 7.47
C TYR A 234 -22.79 11.04 6.77
N PRO A 235 -23.60 10.07 6.29
CA PRO A 235 -24.97 10.34 5.88
C PRO A 235 -25.67 11.26 6.88
N GLY A 236 -26.37 12.29 6.40
CA GLY A 236 -27.24 13.06 7.28
C GLY A 236 -28.39 12.18 7.78
N PRO A 237 -29.01 12.50 8.93
CA PRO A 237 -30.34 11.99 9.24
C PRO A 237 -31.34 12.31 8.12
#